data_AF-A0AAW5KB75-F1
#
_entry.id   AF-A0AAW5KB75-F1
#
_cell.length_a   1.000
_cell.length_b   1.000
_cell.length_c   1.000
_cell.angle_alpha   90.00
_cell.angle_beta   90.00
_cell.angle_gamma   90.00
#
_symmetry.space_group_name_H-M   'P 1'
#
loop_
_entity.id
_entity.type
_entity.pdbx_description
1 polymer ?
#
loop_
_entity_poly.entity_id
_entity_poly.type
_entity_poly.pdbx_seq_one_letter_code
_entity_poly.pdbx_strand_id
1 'polypeptide(L)'
;MKTLAIVKKADGEVRRISAFQAYREERFQGKRHVYFSIYYPDEEMTLVYLKNTKTAFFRYKKGSNFAVSKNNSPDNGEGESSIHYIAKEALSRLTKLTLVSGQTTITAFVSGKATVEKRFDLENKTYSADVYFNLERTEPKEYRYRWYDQIALEICITHKVELEKAADFEKNIIPLFEVTLPKKTCEKFDLDKAKSEYSDNEIESRIVNMQKMFEKQIFGCFLSNPFSMEYLEMQRYKSEIDKFKSKRDEIYDIVKNLEQIVEPLGIRVADIAQRVEPLDVKTIDITQRIESLDAKVADIEQRAEYLSTGGTGLCQGQENLLFENDHSILDQEKLFKTKCSCTELQYGENTSVGKKDTKRGVLVRLSNWIKRVLEK
;
A
#
# COMPACT_ATOMS: atom_id res chain seq x y z
N MET A 1 0.06 -5.78 50.22
CA MET A 1 0.82 -5.97 51.48
C MET A 1 2.02 -6.88 51.21
N LYS A 2 3.28 -6.52 51.60
CA LYS A 2 4.47 -7.32 51.24
C LYS A 2 4.55 -8.53 52.15
N THR A 3 4.39 -9.74 51.63
CA THR A 3 4.32 -10.93 52.49
C THR A 3 5.54 -11.83 52.42
N LEU A 4 6.43 -11.63 51.46
CA LEU A 4 7.65 -12.41 51.28
C LEU A 4 8.91 -11.55 51.41
N ALA A 5 9.96 -12.14 51.95
CA ALA A 5 11.29 -11.54 52.05
C ALA A 5 12.37 -12.62 51.99
N ILE A 6 13.62 -12.18 51.86
CA ILE A 6 14.80 -13.01 52.03
C ILE A 6 15.41 -12.77 53.42
N VAL A 7 15.84 -13.85 54.09
CA VAL A 7 16.71 -13.80 55.27
C VAL A 7 18.05 -14.42 54.91
N LYS A 8 19.13 -13.67 55.15
CA LYS A 8 20.50 -14.17 55.08
C LYS A 8 20.91 -14.64 56.48
N LYS A 9 21.24 -15.92 56.64
CA LYS A 9 21.76 -16.48 57.89
C LYS A 9 23.26 -16.22 58.03
N ALA A 10 23.79 -16.40 59.24
CA ALA A 10 25.21 -16.16 59.56
C ALA A 10 26.18 -17.10 58.81
N ASP A 11 25.70 -18.26 58.39
CA ASP A 11 26.41 -19.25 57.57
C ASP A 11 26.39 -18.91 56.06
N GLY A 12 25.78 -17.79 55.67
CA GLY A 12 25.60 -17.38 54.28
C GLY A 12 24.40 -18.02 53.58
N GLU A 13 23.64 -18.90 54.26
CA GLU A 13 22.43 -19.50 53.70
C GLU A 13 21.35 -18.44 53.49
N VAL A 14 20.77 -18.43 52.30
CA VAL A 14 19.70 -17.52 51.90
C VAL A 14 18.40 -18.32 51.84
N ARG A 15 17.41 -17.96 52.64
CA ARG A 15 16.07 -18.57 52.59
C ARG A 15 14.97 -17.53 52.41
N ARG A 16 13.88 -17.92 51.75
CA ARG A 16 12.65 -17.10 51.72
C ARG A 16 11.91 -17.25 53.04
N ILE A 17 11.26 -16.18 53.48
CA ILE A 17 10.45 -16.18 54.69
C ILE A 17 9.16 -15.38 54.47
N SER A 18 8.05 -15.92 54.96
CA SER A 18 6.80 -15.17 54.99
C SER A 18 6.79 -14.18 56.15
N ALA A 19 6.04 -13.10 56.04
CA ALA A 19 5.91 -12.13 57.12
C ALA A 19 5.26 -12.74 58.38
N PHE A 20 4.34 -13.70 58.19
CA PHE A 20 3.74 -14.42 59.32
C PHE A 20 4.75 -15.33 60.02
N GLN A 21 5.57 -16.07 59.26
CA GLN A 21 6.63 -16.91 59.80
C GLN A 21 7.68 -16.06 60.54
N ALA A 22 8.11 -14.95 59.94
CA ALA A 22 9.01 -14.00 60.57
C ALA A 22 8.46 -13.49 61.92
N TYR A 23 7.16 -13.14 61.96
CA TYR A 23 6.49 -12.75 63.20
C TYR A 23 6.47 -13.87 64.24
N ARG A 24 6.24 -15.14 63.85
CA ARG A 24 6.28 -16.26 64.80
C ARG A 24 7.68 -16.52 65.32
N GLU A 25 8.70 -16.46 64.46
CA GLU A 25 10.10 -16.64 64.86
C GLU A 25 10.55 -15.52 65.81
N GLU A 26 10.18 -14.26 65.55
CA GLU A 26 10.52 -13.13 66.43
C GLU A 26 9.77 -13.20 67.77
N ARG A 27 8.45 -13.41 67.74
CA ARG A 27 7.61 -13.36 68.95
C ARG A 27 7.74 -14.57 69.86
N PHE A 28 7.85 -15.77 69.29
CA PHE A 28 7.80 -17.02 70.05
C PHE A 28 9.15 -17.74 70.15
N GLN A 29 10.08 -17.50 69.23
CA GLN A 29 11.42 -18.11 69.27
C GLN A 29 12.51 -17.11 69.68
N GLY A 30 12.18 -15.83 69.85
CA GLY A 30 13.14 -14.77 70.18
C GLY A 30 14.20 -14.53 69.09
N LYS A 31 13.95 -15.01 67.87
CA LYS A 31 14.89 -14.89 66.74
C LYS A 31 14.57 -13.63 65.95
N ARG A 32 15.48 -12.65 66.01
CA ARG A 32 15.37 -11.44 65.20
C ARG A 32 16.27 -11.55 63.98
N HIS A 33 15.68 -11.42 62.80
CA HIS A 33 16.38 -11.47 61.53
C HIS A 33 16.43 -10.09 60.87
N VAL A 34 17.41 -9.90 59.99
CA VAL A 34 17.39 -8.82 59.01
C VAL A 34 16.77 -9.37 57.73
N TYR A 35 15.79 -8.65 57.20
CA TYR A 35 15.02 -9.05 56.03
C TYR A 35 15.46 -8.21 54.83
N PHE A 36 15.58 -8.82 53.67
CA PHE A 36 15.97 -8.16 52.42
C PHE A 36 14.89 -8.38 51.36
N SER A 37 14.75 -7.41 50.45
CA SER A 37 13.86 -7.55 49.29
C SER A 37 14.31 -8.71 48.40
N ILE A 38 13.33 -9.40 47.81
CA ILE A 38 13.58 -10.54 46.94
C ILE A 38 14.23 -10.10 45.62
N TYR A 39 13.81 -8.94 45.11
CA TYR A 39 14.28 -8.39 43.84
C TYR A 39 15.41 -7.39 43.99
N TYR A 40 15.52 -6.77 45.17
CA TYR A 40 16.56 -5.81 45.49
C TYR A 40 17.30 -6.29 46.75
N PRO A 41 18.19 -7.28 46.64
CA PRO A 41 18.77 -7.99 47.80
C PRO A 41 19.68 -7.11 48.68
N ASP A 42 19.98 -5.90 48.24
CA ASP A 42 20.70 -4.87 48.98
C ASP A 42 19.76 -3.92 49.75
N GLU A 43 18.45 -3.99 49.50
CA GLU A 43 17.44 -3.16 50.16
C GLU A 43 16.88 -3.88 51.40
N GLU A 44 17.20 -3.35 52.58
CA GLU A 44 16.68 -3.85 53.86
C GLU A 44 15.20 -3.52 54.04
N MET A 45 14.50 -4.50 54.62
CA MET A 45 13.10 -4.40 55.01
C MET A 45 12.95 -4.60 56.52
N THR A 46 11.93 -3.95 57.06
CA THR A 46 11.46 -4.05 58.44
C THR A 46 10.15 -4.83 58.48
N LEU A 47 9.99 -5.72 59.46
CA LEU A 47 8.74 -6.43 59.71
C LEU A 47 7.77 -5.53 60.48
N VAL A 48 6.52 -5.47 60.02
CA VAL A 48 5.42 -4.72 60.63
C VAL A 48 4.29 -5.69 60.97
N TYR A 49 3.76 -5.59 62.19
CA TYR A 49 2.65 -6.43 62.66
C TYR A 49 1.43 -5.59 63.01
N LEU A 50 0.27 -5.99 62.48
CA LEU A 50 -1.02 -5.38 62.81
C LEU A 50 -1.67 -6.15 63.96
N LYS A 51 -1.68 -5.51 65.14
CA LYS A 51 -2.19 -6.09 66.39
C LYS A 51 -3.65 -6.56 66.30
N ASN A 52 -4.49 -5.87 65.52
CA ASN A 52 -5.94 -6.11 65.52
C ASN A 52 -6.39 -7.20 64.53
N THR A 53 -5.55 -7.58 63.57
CA THR A 53 -5.92 -8.53 62.49
C THR A 53 -5.08 -9.80 62.50
N LYS A 54 -4.07 -9.90 63.38
CA LYS A 54 -3.04 -10.97 63.38
C LYS A 54 -2.32 -11.12 62.03
N THR A 55 -2.24 -10.04 61.24
CA THR A 55 -1.51 -10.02 59.97
C THR A 55 -0.15 -9.36 60.16
N ALA A 56 0.85 -9.84 59.42
CA ALA A 56 2.20 -9.30 59.41
C ALA A 56 2.62 -9.03 57.97
N PHE A 57 3.48 -8.03 57.76
CA PHE A 57 4.01 -7.69 56.44
C PHE A 57 5.35 -6.99 56.52
N PHE A 58 6.09 -7.01 55.42
CA PHE A 58 7.35 -6.29 55.29
C PHE A 58 7.13 -4.87 54.76
N ARG A 59 7.96 -3.94 55.21
CA ARG A 59 8.05 -2.58 54.68
C ARG A 59 9.51 -2.19 54.55
N TYR A 60 9.88 -1.47 53.51
CA TYR A 60 11.24 -0.92 53.41
C TYR A 60 11.62 -0.08 54.63
N LYS A 61 12.87 -0.19 55.05
CA LYS A 61 13.42 0.59 56.16
C LYS A 61 13.37 2.08 55.81
N LYS A 62 12.96 2.94 56.75
CA LYS A 62 12.93 4.40 56.52
C LYS A 62 14.35 4.89 56.23
N GLY A 63 14.52 5.61 55.12
CA GLY A 63 15.82 6.09 54.64
C GLY A 63 16.48 5.21 53.58
N SER A 64 15.83 4.13 53.12
CA SER A 64 16.27 3.41 51.92
C SER A 64 15.92 4.19 50.64
N ASN A 65 16.59 3.92 49.51
CA ASN A 65 16.37 4.63 48.24
C ASN A 65 14.89 4.63 47.82
N PHE A 66 14.16 3.56 48.18
CA PHE A 66 12.73 3.40 47.91
C PHE A 66 11.82 4.19 48.86
N ALA A 67 12.29 4.50 50.08
CA ALA A 67 11.55 5.29 51.07
C ALA A 67 11.64 6.80 50.80
N VAL A 68 12.60 7.25 49.99
CA VAL A 68 12.86 8.67 49.70
C VAL A 68 12.09 9.18 48.47
N SER A 69 11.65 8.30 47.57
CA SER A 69 11.00 8.67 46.30
C SER A 69 9.52 9.10 46.41
N LYS A 70 8.88 9.01 47.58
CA LYS A 70 7.48 9.43 47.77
C LYS A 70 7.39 10.50 48.84
N ASN A 71 7.39 11.76 48.42
CA ASN A 71 7.19 12.91 49.31
C ASN A 71 5.86 12.78 50.10
N ASN A 72 5.97 12.82 51.43
CA ASN A 72 4.93 13.16 52.40
C ASN A 72 3.57 12.44 52.31
N SER A 73 3.57 11.11 52.31
CA SER A 73 2.49 10.34 52.93
C SER A 73 3.02 9.01 53.49
N PRO A 74 2.59 8.58 54.69
CA PRO A 74 2.88 7.24 55.18
C PRO A 74 2.09 6.26 54.31
N ASP A 75 2.68 5.90 53.17
CA ASP A 75 2.01 5.12 52.14
C ASP A 75 1.49 3.80 52.73
N ASN A 76 0.20 3.57 52.55
CA ASN A 76 -0.52 2.40 53.03
C ASN A 76 -0.20 1.20 52.14
N GLY A 77 1.05 0.73 52.20
CA GLY A 77 1.40 -0.67 51.98
C GLY A 77 0.80 -1.37 50.76
N GLU A 78 0.94 -0.80 49.56
CA GLU A 78 0.87 -1.57 48.30
C GLU A 78 2.10 -2.47 48.20
N GLY A 79 2.12 -3.49 49.04
CA GLY A 79 3.18 -4.49 49.03
C GLY A 79 2.84 -5.70 48.19
N GLU A 80 3.88 -6.38 47.74
CA GLU A 80 3.83 -7.64 47.01
C GLU A 80 3.19 -8.79 47.79
N SER A 81 2.02 -9.21 47.34
CA SER A 81 1.38 -10.44 47.82
C SER A 81 2.11 -11.67 47.31
N SER A 82 1.97 -12.80 47.99
CA SER A 82 2.53 -14.10 47.60
C SER A 82 2.09 -14.50 46.20
N ILE A 83 0.85 -14.21 45.83
CA ILE A 83 0.35 -14.48 44.48
C ILE A 83 1.03 -13.60 43.42
N HIS A 84 1.30 -12.33 43.72
CA HIS A 84 2.00 -11.43 42.80
C HIS A 84 3.41 -11.96 42.53
N TYR A 85 4.12 -12.34 43.59
CA TYR A 85 5.44 -12.99 43.49
C TYR A 85 5.37 -14.28 42.67
N ILE A 86 4.43 -15.19 42.99
CA ILE A 86 4.25 -16.46 42.26
C ILE A 86 3.99 -16.20 40.77
N ALA A 87 3.17 -15.20 40.44
CA ALA A 87 2.85 -14.85 39.07
C ALA A 87 4.06 -14.28 38.31
N LYS A 88 4.84 -13.39 38.92
CA LYS A 88 6.09 -12.86 38.33
C LYS A 88 7.08 -13.97 38.03
N GLU A 89 7.33 -14.84 39.02
CA GLU A 89 8.25 -15.98 38.88
C GLU A 89 7.76 -16.99 37.84
N ALA A 90 6.46 -17.25 37.78
CA ALA A 90 5.89 -18.15 36.80
C ALA A 90 6.01 -17.60 35.37
N LEU A 91 5.73 -16.31 35.18
CA LEU A 91 5.86 -15.64 33.88
C LEU A 91 7.32 -15.55 33.44
N SER A 92 8.24 -15.19 34.34
CA SER A 92 9.66 -14.97 34.01
C SER A 92 10.38 -16.22 33.50
N ARG A 93 9.84 -17.40 33.80
CA ARG A 93 10.34 -18.71 33.34
C ARG A 93 9.86 -19.10 31.94
N LEU A 94 8.91 -18.37 31.37
CA LEU A 94 8.37 -18.69 30.05
C LEU A 94 9.34 -18.30 28.94
N THR A 95 9.50 -19.19 27.96
CA THR A 95 10.20 -18.92 26.70
C THR A 95 9.25 -18.60 25.56
N LYS A 96 7.94 -18.82 25.77
CA LYS A 96 6.85 -18.55 24.84
C LYS A 96 5.67 -17.96 25.60
N LEU A 97 5.16 -16.83 25.11
CA LEU A 97 4.03 -16.11 25.68
C LEU A 97 2.87 -16.17 24.68
N THR A 98 1.74 -16.74 25.07
CA THR A 98 0.50 -16.70 24.28
C THR A 98 -0.43 -15.66 24.89
N LEU A 99 -0.29 -14.40 24.48
CA LEU A 99 -1.03 -13.26 25.02
C LEU A 99 -2.40 -13.17 24.36
N VAL A 100 -3.46 -13.14 25.17
CA VAL A 100 -4.84 -13.06 24.72
C VAL A 100 -5.48 -11.79 25.25
N SER A 101 -5.89 -10.91 24.34
CA SER A 101 -6.63 -9.67 24.64
C SER A 101 -7.84 -9.53 23.74
N GLY A 102 -9.03 -9.73 24.30
CA GLY A 102 -10.28 -9.74 23.53
C GLY A 102 -10.23 -10.80 22.42
N GLN A 103 -10.33 -10.36 21.17
CA GLN A 103 -10.25 -11.24 19.98
C GLN A 103 -8.81 -11.39 19.45
N THR A 104 -7.87 -10.60 19.97
CA THR A 104 -6.47 -10.62 19.53
C THR A 104 -5.70 -11.66 20.32
N THR A 105 -5.02 -12.56 19.61
CA THR A 105 -4.05 -13.50 20.19
C THR A 105 -2.70 -13.26 19.55
N ILE A 106 -1.68 -13.07 20.39
CA ILE A 106 -0.30 -12.85 19.97
C ILE A 106 0.56 -13.89 20.65
N THR A 107 1.28 -14.68 19.85
CA THR A 107 2.30 -15.58 20.36
C THR A 107 3.66 -14.92 20.22
N ALA A 108 4.32 -14.63 21.33
CA ALA A 108 5.66 -14.05 21.37
C ALA A 108 6.67 -15.09 21.86
N PHE A 109 7.83 -15.14 21.24
CA PHE A 109 8.93 -16.03 21.59
C PHE A 109 10.03 -15.21 22.22
N VAL A 110 10.47 -15.60 23.42
CA VAL A 110 11.36 -14.81 24.26
C VAL A 110 12.81 -15.04 23.84
N SER A 111 13.56 -13.95 23.71
CA SER A 111 15.01 -13.97 23.54
C SER A 111 15.70 -13.79 24.90
N GLY A 112 16.46 -14.81 25.32
CA GLY A 112 17.20 -14.77 26.58
C GLY A 112 16.33 -14.91 27.83
N LYS A 113 16.77 -14.32 28.95
CA LYS A 113 16.07 -14.38 30.23
C LYS A 113 15.17 -13.16 30.42
N ALA A 114 14.00 -13.38 31.01
CA ALA A 114 13.13 -12.30 31.46
C ALA A 114 13.79 -11.49 32.59
N THR A 115 13.41 -10.23 32.72
CA THR A 115 13.79 -9.37 33.85
C THR A 115 12.56 -9.10 34.71
N VAL A 116 12.58 -9.52 35.96
CA VAL A 116 11.52 -9.23 36.94
C VAL A 116 11.79 -7.86 37.57
N GLU A 117 10.75 -7.06 37.78
CA GLU A 117 10.85 -5.69 38.33
C GLU A 117 11.80 -4.79 37.53
N LYS A 118 11.68 -4.85 36.20
CA LYS A 118 12.50 -4.07 35.28
C LYS A 118 12.17 -2.59 35.44
N ARG A 119 13.16 -1.80 35.82
CA ARG A 119 13.01 -0.35 35.92
C ARG A 119 13.17 0.34 34.56
N PHE A 120 12.34 1.35 34.35
CA PHE A 120 12.36 2.26 33.23
C PHE A 120 12.41 3.67 33.78
N ASP A 121 13.48 4.39 33.46
CA ASP A 121 13.60 5.81 33.75
C ASP A 121 13.00 6.56 32.56
N LEU A 122 11.73 6.92 32.67
CA LEU A 122 10.98 7.59 31.61
C LEU A 122 10.76 9.05 32.02
N GLU A 123 11.33 9.96 31.23
CA GLU A 123 11.29 11.40 31.48
C GLU A 123 11.79 11.78 32.89
N ASN A 124 10.87 12.03 33.83
CA ASN A 124 11.16 12.43 35.21
C ASN A 124 10.63 11.44 36.25
N LYS A 125 10.19 10.25 35.83
CA LYS A 125 9.59 9.24 36.71
C LYS A 125 10.17 7.87 36.42
N THR A 126 10.56 7.17 37.48
CA THR A 126 10.99 5.77 37.38
C THR A 126 9.78 4.87 37.57
N TYR A 127 9.53 4.04 36.57
CA TYR A 127 8.52 2.99 36.63
C TYR A 127 9.19 1.63 36.78
N SER A 128 8.51 0.68 37.42
CA SER A 128 8.90 -0.74 37.41
C SER A 128 7.86 -1.53 36.63
N ALA A 129 8.30 -2.37 35.71
CA ALA A 129 7.48 -3.40 35.08
C ALA A 129 7.60 -4.71 35.85
N ASP A 130 6.47 -5.37 36.16
CA ASP A 130 6.49 -6.63 36.91
C ASP A 130 7.36 -7.69 36.23
N VAL A 131 7.19 -7.90 34.93
CA VAL A 131 8.05 -8.80 34.13
C VAL A 131 8.30 -8.21 32.75
N TYR A 132 9.55 -8.18 32.33
CA TYR A 132 9.99 -7.70 31.03
C TYR A 132 10.65 -8.81 30.22
N PHE A 133 10.39 -8.81 28.91
CA PHE A 133 10.95 -9.77 27.96
C PHE A 133 11.53 -9.05 26.75
N ASN A 134 12.68 -9.55 26.28
CA ASN A 134 13.10 -9.34 24.90
C ASN A 134 12.50 -10.45 24.02
N LEU A 135 12.22 -10.16 22.76
CA LEU A 135 11.47 -11.00 21.85
C LEU A 135 12.32 -11.36 20.64
N GLU A 136 12.38 -12.66 20.33
CA GLU A 136 13.02 -13.17 19.13
C GLU A 136 12.09 -13.06 17.92
N ARG A 137 10.81 -13.42 18.09
CA ARG A 137 9.79 -13.40 17.04
C ARG A 137 8.39 -13.31 17.63
N THR A 138 7.42 -12.89 16.81
CA THR A 138 5.99 -12.91 17.16
C THR A 138 5.16 -13.55 16.05
N GLU A 139 3.98 -14.03 16.41
CA GLU A 139 2.91 -14.44 15.53
C GLU A 139 1.61 -13.75 16.00
N PRO A 140 1.05 -12.79 15.25
CA PRO A 140 1.52 -12.26 13.96
C PRO A 140 2.90 -11.56 14.02
N LYS A 141 3.66 -11.60 12.92
CA LYS A 141 5.05 -11.10 12.86
C LYS A 141 5.16 -9.59 13.01
N GLU A 142 4.11 -8.84 12.69
CA GLU A 142 4.11 -7.37 12.80
C GLU A 142 4.41 -6.87 14.22
N TYR A 143 3.98 -7.59 15.26
CA TYR A 143 4.08 -7.11 16.64
C TYR A 143 5.53 -6.95 17.10
N ARG A 144 6.44 -7.85 16.70
CA ARG A 144 7.88 -7.68 16.95
C ARG A 144 8.41 -6.35 16.38
N TYR A 145 8.05 -6.04 15.13
CA TYR A 145 8.50 -4.80 14.48
C TYR A 145 7.89 -3.55 15.12
N ARG A 146 6.62 -3.63 15.52
CA ARG A 146 5.92 -2.55 16.23
C ARG A 146 6.58 -2.20 17.55
N TRP A 147 7.09 -3.22 18.24
CA TRP A 147 7.53 -3.12 19.63
C TRP A 147 9.04 -3.08 19.81
N TYR A 148 9.85 -3.05 18.75
CA TYR A 148 11.31 -3.17 18.84
C TYR A 148 11.78 -4.33 19.73
N ASP A 149 11.18 -5.50 19.54
CA ASP A 149 11.65 -6.72 20.19
C ASP A 149 11.46 -6.71 21.72
N GLN A 150 10.61 -5.86 22.29
CA GLN A 150 10.39 -5.79 23.73
C GLN A 150 8.94 -5.92 24.13
N ILE A 151 8.70 -6.41 25.34
CA ILE A 151 7.39 -6.33 25.99
C ILE A 151 7.49 -6.30 27.51
N ALA A 152 6.70 -5.41 28.12
CA ALA A 152 6.51 -5.32 29.55
C ALA A 152 5.13 -5.87 29.94
N LEU A 153 5.08 -6.65 31.02
CA LEU A 153 3.87 -7.18 31.63
C LEU A 153 3.65 -6.55 33.00
N GLU A 154 2.40 -6.31 33.33
CA GLU A 154 1.91 -5.91 34.65
C GLU A 154 0.87 -6.90 35.13
N ILE A 155 0.86 -7.29 36.40
CA ILE A 155 -0.05 -8.28 36.94
C ILE A 155 -1.11 -7.55 37.77
N CYS A 156 -2.32 -7.47 37.24
CA CYS A 156 -3.45 -6.88 37.95
C CYS A 156 -4.13 -7.93 38.85
N ILE A 157 -4.00 -7.73 40.17
CA ILE A 157 -4.71 -8.52 41.20
C ILE A 157 -5.84 -7.71 41.84
N THR A 158 -5.50 -6.61 42.51
CA THR A 158 -6.48 -5.72 43.18
C THR A 158 -6.52 -4.31 42.63
N HIS A 159 -5.39 -3.82 42.12
CA HIS A 159 -5.25 -2.46 41.59
C HIS A 159 -4.85 -2.53 40.13
N LYS A 160 -5.55 -1.73 39.31
CA LYS A 160 -5.19 -1.53 37.91
C LYS A 160 -3.96 -0.65 37.84
N VAL A 161 -3.20 -0.81 36.77
CA VAL A 161 -2.08 0.08 36.46
C VAL A 161 -2.58 1.51 36.27
N GLU A 162 -1.82 2.48 36.78
CA GLU A 162 -2.10 3.91 36.62
C GLU A 162 -2.10 4.31 35.14
N LEU A 163 -3.08 5.13 34.73
CA LEU A 163 -3.21 5.59 33.35
C LEU A 163 -1.98 6.38 32.87
N GLU A 164 -1.35 7.14 33.77
CA GLU A 164 -0.13 7.90 33.48
C GLU A 164 1.03 6.97 33.07
N LYS A 165 1.24 5.88 33.82
CA LYS A 165 2.26 4.86 33.49
C LYS A 165 2.01 4.26 32.11
N ALA A 166 0.77 3.92 31.78
CA ALA A 166 0.44 3.37 30.48
C ALA A 166 0.72 4.38 29.34
N ALA A 167 0.39 5.66 29.54
CA ALA A 167 0.64 6.72 28.57
C ALA A 167 2.15 6.96 28.34
N ASP A 168 2.96 6.96 29.40
CA ASP A 168 4.40 7.12 29.29
C ASP A 168 5.06 5.94 28.56
N PHE A 169 4.58 4.72 28.80
CA PHE A 169 5.03 3.52 28.07
C PHE A 169 4.68 3.60 26.57
N GLU A 170 3.46 4.04 26.24
CA GLU A 170 3.02 4.24 24.85
C GLU A 170 3.90 5.27 24.13
N LYS A 171 4.17 6.42 24.77
CA LYS A 171 5.02 7.49 24.23
C LYS A 171 6.45 7.03 23.97
N ASN A 172 6.96 6.10 24.77
CA ASN A 172 8.31 5.55 24.66
C ASN A 172 8.37 4.26 23.81
N ILE A 173 7.28 3.88 23.12
CA ILE A 173 7.20 2.70 22.24
C ILE A 173 7.47 1.39 23.01
N ILE A 174 7.04 1.33 24.28
CA ILE A 174 7.14 0.13 25.11
C ILE A 174 5.73 -0.45 25.27
N PRO A 175 5.42 -1.63 24.69
CA PRO A 175 4.12 -2.25 24.89
C PRO A 175 3.99 -2.71 26.35
N LEU A 176 2.84 -2.41 26.93
CA LEU A 176 2.51 -2.74 28.32
C LEU A 176 1.24 -3.59 28.33
N PHE A 177 1.37 -4.85 28.75
CA PHE A 177 0.26 -5.79 28.81
C PHE A 177 -0.11 -6.09 30.27
N GLU A 178 -1.33 -5.75 30.67
CA GLU A 178 -1.88 -6.02 31.99
C GLU A 178 -2.49 -7.43 32.02
N VAL A 179 -1.77 -8.36 32.64
CA VAL A 179 -2.19 -9.73 32.93
C VAL A 179 -3.32 -9.71 33.95
N THR A 180 -4.44 -10.30 33.57
CA THR A 180 -5.61 -10.43 34.43
C THR A 180 -5.65 -11.81 35.10
N LEU A 181 -5.71 -11.84 36.43
CA LEU A 181 -5.92 -13.06 37.19
C LEU A 181 -7.35 -13.13 37.74
N PRO A 182 -8.17 -14.12 37.33
CA PRO A 182 -9.51 -14.30 37.88
C PRO A 182 -9.46 -14.57 39.39
N LYS A 183 -10.44 -14.06 40.15
CA LYS A 183 -10.50 -14.25 41.61
C LYS A 183 -10.33 -15.71 42.07
N LYS A 184 -10.92 -16.67 41.35
CA LYS A 184 -10.78 -18.10 41.64
C LYS A 184 -9.34 -18.60 41.49
N THR A 185 -8.63 -18.11 40.47
CA THR A 185 -7.20 -18.35 40.31
C THR A 185 -6.47 -17.73 41.49
N CYS A 186 -6.84 -16.51 41.87
CA CYS A 186 -6.21 -15.87 43.01
C CYS A 186 -6.33 -16.69 44.29
N GLU A 187 -7.54 -17.09 44.66
CA GLU A 187 -7.82 -17.91 45.85
C GLU A 187 -7.12 -19.28 45.84
N LYS A 188 -6.91 -19.86 44.65
CA LYS A 188 -6.22 -21.15 44.47
C LYS A 188 -4.72 -21.04 44.72
N PHE A 189 -4.09 -19.97 44.25
CA PHE A 189 -2.64 -19.81 44.28
C PHE A 189 -2.14 -18.97 45.46
N ASP A 190 -3.03 -18.21 46.10
CA ASP A 190 -2.72 -17.42 47.28
C ASP A 190 -2.20 -18.29 48.45
N LEU A 191 -1.11 -17.82 49.05
CA LEU A 191 -0.47 -18.39 50.23
C LEU A 191 -0.59 -17.49 51.46
N ASP A 192 -1.12 -16.27 51.32
CA ASP A 192 -1.19 -15.24 52.37
C ASP A 192 -2.39 -15.44 53.32
N LYS A 193 -2.84 -16.68 53.51
CA LYS A 193 -3.93 -16.99 54.43
C LYS A 193 -3.48 -16.72 55.86
N ALA A 194 -4.41 -16.27 56.70
CA ALA A 194 -4.10 -16.00 58.10
C ALA A 194 -3.55 -17.27 58.78
N LYS A 195 -2.35 -17.16 59.34
CA LYS A 195 -1.62 -18.23 60.04
C LYS A 195 -1.02 -19.35 59.18
N SER A 196 -0.87 -19.17 57.86
CA SER A 196 -0.07 -20.09 57.06
C SER A 196 1.41 -19.74 57.13
N GLU A 197 2.20 -20.67 57.67
CA GLU A 197 3.54 -20.91 57.15
C GLU A 197 3.43 -21.52 55.75
N TYR A 198 4.50 -21.42 54.96
CA TYR A 198 4.70 -22.19 53.74
C TYR A 198 6.20 -22.39 53.52
N SER A 199 6.56 -23.56 53.00
CA SER A 199 7.94 -23.94 52.66
C SER A 199 8.32 -23.46 51.26
N ASP A 200 9.63 -23.37 50.99
CA ASP A 200 10.14 -23.09 49.64
C ASP A 200 9.60 -24.10 48.60
N ASN A 201 9.42 -25.37 48.98
CA ASN A 201 8.84 -26.41 48.12
C ASN A 201 7.38 -26.13 47.75
N GLU A 202 6.58 -25.60 48.69
CA GLU A 202 5.20 -25.22 48.41
C GLU A 202 5.12 -24.01 47.49
N ILE A 203 5.97 -23.00 47.71
CA ILE A 203 6.09 -21.83 46.83
C ILE A 203 6.46 -22.30 45.41
N GLU A 204 7.49 -23.13 45.28
CA GLU A 204 7.97 -23.64 44.00
C GLU A 204 6.90 -24.47 43.28
N SER A 205 6.19 -25.33 44.01
CA SER A 205 5.05 -26.08 43.46
C SER A 205 3.95 -25.15 42.93
N ARG A 206 3.65 -24.04 43.63
CA ARG A 206 2.68 -23.03 43.14
C ARG A 206 3.19 -22.31 41.90
N ILE A 207 4.48 -21.96 41.84
CA ILE A 207 5.11 -21.34 40.66
C ILE A 207 5.00 -22.27 39.45
N VAL A 208 5.42 -23.53 39.56
CA VAL A 208 5.35 -24.51 38.46
C VAL A 208 3.91 -24.72 37.99
N ASN A 209 2.95 -24.78 38.92
CA ASN A 209 1.55 -24.95 38.56
C ASN A 209 0.96 -23.71 37.86
N MET A 210 1.38 -22.50 38.24
CA MET A 210 0.95 -21.27 37.57
C MET A 210 1.66 -21.10 36.22
N GLN A 211 2.92 -21.50 36.12
CA GLN A 211 3.67 -21.54 34.86
C GLN A 211 2.95 -22.40 33.83
N LYS A 212 2.55 -23.63 34.19
CA LYS A 212 1.76 -24.53 33.31
C LYS A 212 0.42 -23.93 32.86
N MET A 213 -0.15 -23.01 33.65
CA MET A 213 -1.36 -22.29 33.27
C MET A 213 -1.04 -21.21 32.23
N PHE A 214 0.01 -20.41 32.45
CA PHE A 214 0.44 -19.36 31.52
C PHE A 214 1.05 -19.91 30.21
N GLU A 215 1.68 -21.09 30.24
CA GLU A 215 2.16 -21.79 29.04
C GLU A 215 1.03 -22.07 28.04
N LYS A 216 -0.21 -22.20 28.52
CA LYS A 216 -1.39 -22.32 27.66
C LYS A 216 -1.71 -20.96 27.06
N GLN A 217 -2.17 -20.04 27.91
CA GLN A 217 -2.61 -18.71 27.53
C GLN A 217 -2.46 -17.74 28.71
N ILE A 218 -2.11 -16.51 28.39
CA ILE A 218 -1.99 -15.39 29.32
C ILE A 218 -3.08 -14.38 28.94
N PHE A 219 -4.11 -14.29 29.77
CA PHE A 219 -5.23 -13.39 29.52
C PHE A 219 -4.95 -12.00 30.08
N GLY A 220 -5.36 -10.97 29.36
CA GLY A 220 -5.17 -9.60 29.79
C GLY A 220 -5.59 -8.56 28.77
N CYS A 221 -5.09 -7.34 28.95
CA CYS A 221 -5.28 -6.24 28.01
C CYS A 221 -3.99 -5.47 27.75
N PHE A 222 -3.84 -4.96 26.54
CA PHE A 222 -2.80 -3.97 26.28
C PHE A 222 -3.24 -2.61 26.84
N LEU A 223 -2.44 -2.08 27.75
CA LEU A 223 -2.56 -0.71 28.23
C LEU A 223 -1.75 0.25 27.35
N SER A 224 -0.64 -0.25 26.81
CA SER A 224 0.16 0.38 25.76
C SER A 224 0.38 -0.65 24.65
N ASN A 225 0.07 -0.29 23.41
CA ASN A 225 0.30 -1.11 22.22
C ASN A 225 0.75 -0.20 21.07
N PRO A 226 2.00 0.29 21.14
CA PRO A 226 2.46 1.33 20.24
C PRO A 226 2.76 0.79 18.85
N PHE A 227 2.97 1.71 17.93
CA PHE A 227 3.51 1.44 16.61
C PHE A 227 4.82 2.20 16.48
N SER A 228 5.92 1.48 16.28
CA SER A 228 7.18 2.10 15.85
C SER A 228 7.01 2.88 14.55
N MET A 229 7.79 3.95 14.39
CA MET A 229 7.77 4.77 13.18
C MET A 229 8.17 3.94 11.95
N GLU A 230 9.16 3.08 12.11
CA GLU A 230 9.71 2.18 11.10
C GLU A 230 8.64 1.18 10.64
N TYR A 231 7.79 0.70 11.55
CA TYR A 231 6.65 -0.13 11.18
C TYR A 231 5.61 0.66 10.37
N LEU A 232 5.29 1.89 10.77
CA LEU A 232 4.34 2.74 10.05
C LEU A 232 4.86 3.08 8.64
N GLU A 233 6.14 3.41 8.51
CA GLU A 233 6.79 3.63 7.22
C GLU A 233 6.76 2.36 6.36
N MET A 234 7.06 1.20 6.93
CA MET A 234 6.97 -0.07 6.22
C MET A 234 5.55 -0.36 5.71
N GLN A 235 4.51 -0.06 6.49
CA GLN A 235 3.12 -0.20 6.04
C GLN A 235 2.79 0.74 4.88
N ARG A 236 3.31 1.98 4.92
CA ARG A 236 3.17 2.93 3.83
C ARG A 236 3.83 2.41 2.55
N TYR A 237 5.09 1.97 2.63
CA TYR A 237 5.80 1.41 1.46
C TYR A 237 5.09 0.17 0.91
N LYS A 238 4.59 -0.71 1.78
CA LYS A 238 3.79 -1.87 1.36
C LYS A 238 2.57 -1.44 0.54
N SER A 239 1.83 -0.42 1.00
CA SER A 239 0.68 0.12 0.27
C SER A 239 1.08 0.74 -1.08
N GLU A 240 2.19 1.47 -1.14
CA GLU A 240 2.69 2.05 -2.39
C GLU A 240 3.12 0.96 -3.39
N ILE A 241 3.81 -0.08 -2.93
CA ILE A 241 4.19 -1.24 -3.75
C ILE A 241 2.95 -1.90 -4.35
N ASP A 242 1.89 -2.09 -3.56
CA ASP A 242 0.67 -2.73 -4.05
C ASP A 242 -0.04 -1.85 -5.11
N LYS A 243 -0.04 -0.52 -4.95
CA LYS A 243 -0.50 0.41 -5.99
C LYS A 243 0.32 0.30 -7.27
N PHE A 244 1.64 0.19 -7.16
CA PHE A 244 2.51 0.03 -8.33
C PHE A 244 2.29 -1.31 -9.02
N LYS A 245 2.04 -2.39 -8.29
CA LYS A 245 1.65 -3.69 -8.88
C LYS A 245 0.36 -3.58 -9.67
N SER A 246 -0.68 -2.96 -9.11
CA SER A 246 -1.95 -2.77 -9.82
C SER A 246 -1.78 -1.96 -11.11
N LYS A 247 -1.01 -0.86 -11.09
CA LYS A 247 -0.72 -0.06 -12.29
C LYS A 247 0.09 -0.85 -13.33
N ARG A 248 1.07 -1.64 -12.88
CA ARG A 248 1.84 -2.51 -13.77
C ARG A 248 0.93 -3.50 -14.48
N ASP A 249 0.01 -4.12 -13.76
CA ASP A 249 -0.91 -5.11 -14.32
C ASP A 249 -1.89 -4.46 -15.32
N GLU A 250 -2.39 -3.25 -15.02
CA GLU A 250 -3.19 -2.44 -15.96
C GLU A 250 -2.42 -2.11 -17.26
N ILE A 251 -1.17 -1.63 -17.14
CA ILE A 251 -0.32 -1.33 -18.30
C ILE A 251 -0.07 -2.60 -19.12
N TYR A 252 0.17 -3.72 -18.45
CA TYR A 252 0.41 -5.01 -19.11
C TYR A 252 -0.81 -5.43 -19.97
N ASP A 253 -2.02 -5.28 -19.44
CA ASP A 253 -3.25 -5.57 -20.18
C ASP A 253 -3.44 -4.63 -21.38
N ILE A 254 -3.13 -3.34 -21.22
CA ILE A 254 -3.17 -2.37 -22.33
C ILE A 254 -2.19 -2.76 -23.43
N VAL A 255 -0.94 -3.07 -23.08
CA VAL A 255 0.09 -3.46 -24.05
C VAL A 255 -0.33 -4.71 -24.81
N LYS A 256 -0.81 -5.74 -24.11
CA LYS A 256 -1.31 -6.97 -24.73
C LYS A 256 -2.47 -6.72 -25.70
N ASN A 257 -3.39 -5.81 -25.35
CA ASN A 257 -4.48 -5.43 -26.25
C ASN A 257 -3.98 -4.67 -27.47
N LEU A 258 -3.00 -3.78 -27.32
CA LEU A 258 -2.39 -3.05 -28.44
C LEU A 258 -1.64 -3.99 -29.38
N GLU A 259 -0.92 -4.98 -28.87
CA GLU A 259 -0.23 -6.00 -29.67
C GLU A 259 -1.22 -6.74 -30.60
N GLN A 260 -2.40 -7.12 -30.08
CA GLN A 260 -3.45 -7.75 -30.86
C GLN A 260 -4.04 -6.86 -31.96
N ILE A 261 -3.90 -5.53 -31.85
CA ILE A 261 -4.37 -4.57 -32.84
C ILE A 261 -3.29 -4.27 -33.90
N VAL A 262 -2.03 -4.15 -33.46
CA VAL A 262 -0.90 -3.78 -34.33
C VAL A 262 -0.65 -4.84 -35.40
N GLU A 263 -0.71 -6.12 -35.06
CA GLU A 263 -0.44 -7.22 -36.01
C GLU A 263 -1.44 -7.23 -37.20
N PRO A 264 -2.77 -7.20 -37.00
CA PRO A 264 -3.73 -7.08 -38.10
C PRO A 264 -3.58 -5.80 -38.94
N LEU A 265 -3.24 -4.67 -38.30
CA LEU A 265 -2.99 -3.42 -39.03
C LEU A 265 -1.76 -3.54 -39.94
N GLY A 266 -0.70 -4.20 -39.47
CA GLY A 266 0.48 -4.49 -40.29
C GLY A 266 0.14 -5.27 -41.56
N ILE A 267 -0.70 -6.30 -41.44
CA ILE A 267 -1.19 -7.09 -42.57
C ILE A 267 -1.96 -6.21 -43.57
N ARG A 268 -2.85 -5.34 -43.07
CA ARG A 268 -3.66 -4.44 -43.93
C ARG A 268 -2.80 -3.41 -44.66
N VAL A 269 -1.77 -2.88 -44.02
CA VAL A 269 -0.83 -1.94 -44.66
C VAL A 269 -0.07 -2.65 -45.80
N ALA A 270 0.38 -3.88 -45.59
CA ALA A 270 1.03 -4.67 -46.62
C ALA A 270 0.12 -4.97 -47.82
N ASP A 271 -1.14 -5.36 -47.57
CA ASP A 271 -2.14 -5.58 -48.64
C ASP A 271 -2.37 -4.30 -49.48
N ILE A 272 -2.55 -3.16 -48.82
CA ILE A 272 -2.75 -1.88 -49.50
C ILE A 272 -1.51 -1.53 -50.34
N ALA A 273 -0.30 -1.67 -49.79
CA ALA A 273 0.94 -1.39 -50.51
C ALA A 273 1.04 -2.24 -51.80
N GLN A 274 0.73 -3.53 -51.71
CA GLN A 274 0.76 -4.45 -52.86
C GLN A 274 -0.28 -4.08 -53.95
N ARG A 275 -1.39 -3.46 -53.56
CA ARG A 275 -2.43 -2.99 -54.49
C ARG A 275 -2.11 -1.63 -55.12
N VAL A 276 -1.31 -0.79 -54.47
CA VAL A 276 -0.91 0.53 -54.99
C VAL A 276 0.16 0.41 -56.06
N GLU A 277 1.14 -0.47 -55.89
CA GLU A 277 2.25 -0.67 -56.82
C GLU A 277 1.82 -0.87 -58.31
N PRO A 278 0.84 -1.73 -58.66
CA PRO A 278 0.40 -1.87 -60.05
C PRO A 278 -0.40 -0.66 -60.56
N LEU A 279 -0.98 0.16 -59.67
CA LEU A 279 -1.68 1.39 -60.07
C LEU A 279 -0.70 2.48 -60.48
N ASP A 280 0.46 2.56 -59.82
CA ASP A 280 1.54 3.48 -60.20
C ASP A 280 2.04 3.17 -61.61
N VAL A 281 2.26 1.88 -61.92
CA VAL A 281 2.65 1.45 -63.28
C VAL A 281 1.59 1.84 -64.32
N LYS A 282 0.30 1.61 -64.02
CA LYS A 282 -0.80 2.02 -64.91
C LYS A 282 -0.86 3.53 -65.13
N THR A 283 -0.52 4.31 -64.11
CA THR A 283 -0.53 5.77 -64.20
C THR A 283 0.58 6.25 -65.12
N ILE A 284 1.77 5.64 -65.04
CA ILE A 284 2.88 5.90 -65.97
C ILE A 284 2.49 5.56 -67.42
N ASP A 285 1.91 4.38 -67.66
CA ASP A 285 1.44 3.96 -69.00
C ASP A 285 0.42 4.95 -69.59
N ILE A 286 -0.60 5.33 -68.80
CA ILE A 286 -1.61 6.29 -69.24
C ILE A 286 -0.97 7.65 -69.54
N THR A 287 -0.03 8.10 -68.72
CA THR A 287 0.68 9.38 -68.92
C THR A 287 1.45 9.38 -70.25
N GLN A 288 2.21 8.32 -70.53
CA GLN A 288 2.93 8.18 -71.80
C GLN A 288 1.98 8.17 -73.01
N ARG A 289 0.82 7.53 -72.88
CA ARG A 289 -0.19 7.51 -73.94
C ARG A 289 -0.81 8.89 -74.17
N ILE A 290 -1.01 9.68 -73.12
CA ILE A 290 -1.47 11.07 -73.23
C ILE A 290 -0.43 11.91 -73.96
N GLU A 291 0.84 11.84 -73.57
CA GLU A 291 1.93 12.57 -74.23
C GLU A 291 2.02 12.23 -75.73
N SER A 292 1.87 10.95 -76.09
CA SER A 292 1.83 10.52 -77.50
C SER A 292 0.61 11.07 -78.26
N LEU A 293 -0.55 11.14 -77.62
CA LEU A 293 -1.75 11.71 -78.22
C LEU A 293 -1.62 13.22 -78.39
N ASP A 294 -1.10 13.93 -77.41
CA ASP A 294 -0.87 15.38 -77.49
C ASP A 294 0.09 15.72 -78.64
N ALA A 295 1.15 14.93 -78.83
CA ALA A 295 2.05 15.09 -79.97
C ALA A 295 1.34 14.90 -81.33
N LYS A 296 0.41 13.95 -81.43
CA LYS A 296 -0.38 13.73 -82.65
C LYS A 296 -1.38 14.86 -82.89
N VAL A 297 -2.01 15.37 -81.83
CA VAL A 297 -2.92 16.52 -81.92
C VAL A 297 -2.16 17.75 -82.45
N ALA A 298 -0.96 18.01 -81.92
CA ALA A 298 -0.12 19.11 -82.40
C ALA A 298 0.25 19.00 -83.89
N ASP A 299 0.60 17.80 -84.39
CA ASP A 299 0.85 17.56 -85.83
C ASP A 299 -0.42 17.79 -86.67
N ILE A 300 -1.59 17.33 -86.20
CA ILE A 300 -2.87 17.56 -86.89
C ILE A 300 -3.21 19.05 -86.93
N GLU A 301 -3.05 19.76 -85.81
CA GLU A 301 -3.27 21.21 -85.74
C GLU A 301 -2.36 21.96 -86.73
N GLN A 302 -1.08 21.60 -86.78
CA GLN A 302 -0.14 22.17 -87.74
C GLN A 302 -0.57 21.91 -89.19
N ARG A 303 -0.99 20.68 -89.52
CA ARG A 303 -1.49 20.34 -90.87
C ARG A 303 -2.77 21.09 -91.23
N ALA A 304 -3.68 21.25 -90.27
CA ALA A 304 -4.90 22.02 -90.47
C ALA A 304 -4.59 23.49 -90.77
N GLU A 305 -3.60 24.08 -90.10
CA GLU A 305 -3.12 25.43 -90.37
C GLU A 305 -2.49 25.56 -91.78
N TYR A 306 -1.65 24.58 -92.18
CA TYR A 306 -1.12 24.50 -93.55
C TYR A 306 -2.22 24.38 -94.62
N LEU A 307 -3.25 23.57 -94.37
CA LEU A 307 -4.37 23.42 -95.30
C LEU A 307 -5.26 24.68 -95.35
N SER A 308 -5.45 25.34 -94.22
CA SER A 308 -6.18 26.62 -94.15
C SER A 308 -5.47 27.71 -94.95
N THR A 309 -4.16 27.87 -94.76
CA THR A 309 -3.33 28.82 -95.52
C THR A 309 -3.24 28.45 -97.01
N GLY A 310 -3.09 27.18 -97.35
CA GLY A 310 -3.14 26.69 -98.74
C GLY A 310 -4.50 26.92 -99.41
N GLY A 311 -5.60 26.78 -98.67
CA GLY A 311 -6.95 27.09 -99.12
C GLY A 311 -7.12 28.59 -99.44
N THR A 312 -6.59 29.48 -98.60
CA THR A 312 -6.60 30.93 -98.89
C THR A 312 -5.77 31.28 -100.13
N GLY A 313 -4.65 30.59 -100.37
CA GLY A 313 -3.83 30.76 -101.58
C GLY A 313 -4.51 30.26 -102.85
N LEU A 314 -5.27 29.15 -102.78
CA LEU A 314 -6.08 28.66 -103.90
C LEU A 314 -7.27 29.58 -104.21
N CYS A 315 -7.90 30.17 -103.20
CA CYS A 315 -8.93 31.19 -103.40
C CYS A 315 -8.38 32.43 -104.12
N GLN A 316 -7.18 32.92 -103.75
CA GLN A 316 -6.52 34.02 -104.45
C GLN A 316 -6.06 33.63 -105.88
N GLY A 317 -5.65 32.38 -106.09
CA GLY A 317 -5.33 31.85 -107.42
C GLY A 317 -6.55 31.68 -108.33
N GLN A 318 -7.70 31.28 -107.79
CA GLN A 318 -8.96 31.21 -108.53
C GLN A 318 -9.52 32.60 -108.84
N GLU A 319 -9.39 33.60 -107.95
CA GLU A 319 -9.74 34.99 -108.28
C GLU A 319 -8.89 35.54 -109.45
N ASN A 320 -7.60 35.19 -109.52
CA ASN A 320 -6.74 35.57 -110.65
C ASN A 320 -7.07 34.81 -111.95
N LEU A 321 -7.41 33.52 -111.88
CA LEU A 321 -7.84 32.72 -113.05
C LEU A 321 -9.25 33.09 -113.54
N LEU A 322 -10.13 33.57 -112.66
CA LEU A 322 -11.41 34.18 -113.04
C LEU A 322 -11.17 35.52 -113.75
N PHE A 323 -10.25 36.35 -113.27
CA PHE A 323 -9.88 37.61 -113.95
C PHE A 323 -9.26 37.42 -115.35
N GLU A 324 -8.48 36.36 -115.57
CA GLU A 324 -7.87 36.09 -116.89
C GLU A 324 -8.81 35.39 -117.88
N ASN A 325 -9.78 34.59 -117.41
CA ASN A 325 -10.75 33.92 -118.28
C ASN A 325 -12.00 34.76 -118.59
N ASP A 326 -12.36 35.72 -117.74
CA ASP A 326 -13.50 36.63 -117.97
C ASP A 326 -13.24 37.68 -119.07
N HIS A 327 -11.99 37.84 -119.54
CA HIS A 327 -11.65 38.77 -120.62
C HIS A 327 -11.80 38.21 -122.05
N SER A 328 -12.05 36.91 -122.25
CA SER A 328 -12.12 36.32 -123.61
C SER A 328 -13.46 35.69 -124.00
N ILE A 329 -14.41 35.50 -123.08
CA ILE A 329 -15.70 34.85 -123.39
C ILE A 329 -16.83 35.54 -122.61
N LEU A 330 -17.20 36.77 -123.02
CA LEU A 330 -18.57 37.32 -122.85
C LEU A 330 -18.74 38.72 -123.51
N ASP A 331 -18.14 38.91 -124.68
CA ASP A 331 -18.81 39.66 -125.76
C ASP A 331 -19.64 38.63 -126.51
N GLN A 332 -20.88 38.37 -126.07
CA GLN A 332 -22.06 37.91 -126.84
C GLN A 332 -23.15 37.41 -125.86
N GLU A 333 -24.17 38.25 -125.73
CA GLU A 333 -25.59 37.93 -125.50
C GLU A 333 -26.11 37.45 -124.12
N LYS A 334 -26.90 38.38 -123.55
CA LYS A 334 -28.33 38.24 -123.19
C LYS A 334 -28.77 37.44 -121.95
N LEU A 335 -29.56 38.18 -121.16
CA LEU A 335 -30.70 37.77 -120.33
C LEU A 335 -30.40 36.88 -119.10
N PHE A 336 -30.29 37.51 -117.92
CA PHE A 336 -31.28 37.43 -116.81
C PHE A 336 -30.72 38.19 -115.59
N LYS A 337 -31.34 39.31 -115.22
CA LYS A 337 -31.08 40.03 -113.96
C LYS A 337 -32.33 39.92 -113.10
N THR A 338 -32.28 39.18 -111.99
CA THR A 338 -32.29 39.72 -110.60
C THR A 338 -32.72 38.69 -109.54
N LYS A 339 -31.92 38.67 -108.46
CA LYS A 339 -32.21 38.31 -107.07
C LYS A 339 -32.44 36.83 -106.71
N CYS A 340 -31.36 36.18 -106.28
CA CYS A 340 -31.36 35.09 -105.32
C CYS A 340 -30.98 35.64 -103.94
N SER A 341 -31.78 35.35 -102.91
CA SER A 341 -31.43 35.44 -101.49
C SER A 341 -31.09 34.03 -101.01
N CYS A 342 -29.87 33.83 -100.52
CA CYS A 342 -29.47 32.60 -99.84
C CYS A 342 -30.20 32.45 -98.50
N THR A 343 -30.75 31.26 -98.27
CA THR A 343 -31.00 30.72 -96.93
C THR A 343 -30.45 29.30 -96.90
N GLU A 344 -29.66 29.05 -95.87
CA GLU A 344 -28.86 27.86 -95.59
C GLU A 344 -29.71 26.61 -95.40
N LEU A 345 -29.22 25.49 -95.95
CA LEU A 345 -29.57 24.13 -95.55
C LEU A 345 -28.35 23.24 -95.78
N GLN A 346 -27.86 22.61 -94.71
CA GLN A 346 -27.43 21.21 -94.65
C GLN A 346 -27.20 20.86 -93.16
N TYR A 347 -28.06 20.03 -92.57
CA TYR A 347 -27.95 18.56 -92.48
C TYR A 347 -26.75 18.08 -91.66
N GLY A 348 -27.03 17.20 -90.70
CA GLY A 348 -26.07 16.17 -90.30
C GLY A 348 -25.93 15.99 -88.80
N GLU A 349 -26.77 15.11 -88.27
CA GLU A 349 -26.70 14.55 -86.92
C GLU A 349 -25.30 14.02 -86.58
N ASN A 350 -24.83 14.31 -85.36
CA ASN A 350 -23.79 13.55 -84.71
C ASN A 350 -24.22 13.18 -83.29
N THR A 351 -23.93 11.93 -82.98
CA THR A 351 -24.29 11.22 -81.76
C THR A 351 -23.45 11.62 -80.55
N SER A 352 -24.08 11.42 -79.39
CA SER A 352 -23.51 10.96 -78.12
C SER A 352 -23.14 11.99 -77.04
N VAL A 353 -23.90 11.84 -75.94
CA VAL A 353 -23.44 11.84 -74.53
C VAL A 353 -23.01 13.19 -73.97
N GLY A 354 -24.02 13.92 -73.49
CA GLY A 354 -23.84 15.01 -72.55
C GLY A 354 -23.26 14.54 -71.22
N LYS A 355 -22.06 15.05 -70.90
CA LYS A 355 -21.56 15.21 -69.54
C LYS A 355 -22.57 16.06 -68.76
N LYS A 356 -23.16 15.50 -67.70
CA LYS A 356 -23.71 16.30 -66.61
C LYS A 356 -22.59 16.63 -65.65
N ASP A 357 -22.25 17.91 -65.61
CA ASP A 357 -21.58 18.55 -64.48
C ASP A 357 -22.46 18.44 -63.23
N THR A 358 -21.96 17.74 -62.21
CA THR A 358 -22.35 17.91 -60.81
C THR A 358 -21.11 17.95 -59.92
N LYS A 359 -20.28 18.99 -60.11
CA LYS A 359 -19.44 19.52 -59.03
C LYS A 359 -20.36 20.24 -58.03
N ARG A 360 -20.76 19.55 -56.95
CA ARG A 360 -21.12 20.03 -55.60
C ARG A 360 -22.08 19.02 -54.95
N GLY A 361 -21.53 18.00 -54.30
CA GLY A 361 -22.38 16.99 -53.65
C GLY A 361 -21.73 16.06 -52.64
N VAL A 362 -20.40 16.06 -52.46
CA VAL A 362 -19.73 15.07 -51.58
C VAL A 362 -18.89 15.70 -50.47
N LEU A 363 -18.47 16.97 -50.60
CA LEU A 363 -17.66 17.64 -49.57
C LEU A 363 -18.44 18.27 -48.40
N VAL A 364 -19.78 18.30 -48.44
CA VAL A 364 -20.61 18.83 -47.34
C VAL A 364 -21.13 17.71 -46.41
N ARG A 365 -21.07 16.44 -46.83
CA ARG A 365 -21.58 15.31 -46.01
C ARG A 365 -20.56 14.70 -45.05
N LEU A 366 -19.25 14.86 -45.27
CA LEU A 366 -18.23 14.45 -44.29
C LEU A 366 -18.03 15.46 -43.15
N SER A 367 -18.19 16.77 -43.41
CA SER A 367 -17.99 17.81 -42.38
C SER A 367 -19.09 17.79 -41.30
N ASN A 368 -20.33 17.43 -41.67
CA ASN A 368 -21.47 17.39 -40.73
C ASN A 368 -21.59 16.05 -39.96
N TRP A 369 -20.85 15.01 -40.34
CA TRP A 369 -20.77 13.76 -39.58
C TRP A 369 -19.72 13.86 -38.46
N ILE A 370 -18.55 14.46 -38.76
CA ILE A 370 -17.47 14.64 -37.77
C ILE A 370 -17.87 15.62 -36.66
N LYS A 371 -18.66 16.67 -36.95
CA LYS A 371 -19.19 17.58 -35.91
C LYS A 371 -20.24 16.96 -34.98
N ARG A 372 -20.91 15.85 -35.36
CA ARG A 372 -21.92 15.18 -34.51
C ARG A 372 -21.36 14.09 -33.60
N VAL A 373 -20.11 13.67 -33.81
CA VAL A 373 -19.46 12.61 -33.02
C VAL A 373 -18.61 13.18 -31.87
N LEU A 374 -18.31 14.48 -31.89
CA LEU A 374 -17.43 15.15 -30.91
C LEU A 374 -18.17 15.98 -29.83
N GLU A 375 -19.51 15.96 -29.77
CA GLU A 375 -20.32 16.66 -28.75
C GLU A 375 -21.27 15.71 -27.98
N LYS A 376 -20.83 14.50 -27.62
CA LYS A 376 -21.52 13.65 -26.63
C LYS A 376 -20.56 13.10 -25.59
#